data_AF-A0A086B1L5-F1
#
_entry.id   AF-A0A086B1L5-F1
#
_cell.length_a   1.000
_cell.length_b   1.000
_cell.length_c   1.000
_cell.angle_alpha   90.00
_cell.angle_beta   90.00
_cell.angle_gamma   90.00
#
_symmetry.space_group_name_H-M   'P 1'
#
loop_
_entity.id
_entity.type
_entity.pdbx_description
1 polymer ?
#
loop_
_entity_poly.entity_id
_entity_poly.type
_entity_poly.pdbx_seq_one_letter_code
_entity_poly.pdbx_strand_id
1 'polypeptide(L)'
;MTKIISMVLFACTVFVSAQVGINTSKPEKDLTVNGTMKTSGMIFKKPLEKLGADENYTFVIKSPAPENKITAYNDTFVPNSPAPINLIQFKITCDPSDKDWVNQFDTKINSNKFLVVISSFGFTQPVRTYSADWLTPVPQIFAYPSGGTWKLKADYQGFAPDNSFPTGEWTLNLLVFDKAYAKELNTTQDLGTSTTGAATAPLIQ
;
A
#
# COMPACT_ATOMS: atom_id res chain seq x y z
N MET A 1 -54.68 43.95 -19.72
CA MET A 1 -53.48 44.31 -18.93
C MET A 1 -53.02 43.17 -17.99
N THR A 2 -53.42 41.93 -18.21
CA THR A 2 -53.12 40.78 -17.33
C THR A 2 -51.95 39.90 -17.80
N LYS A 3 -51.44 40.09 -19.02
CA LYS A 3 -50.34 39.28 -19.58
C LYS A 3 -48.93 39.79 -19.24
N ILE A 4 -48.78 41.07 -18.88
CA ILE A 4 -47.48 41.66 -18.55
C ILE A 4 -47.05 41.29 -17.11
N ILE A 5 -48.02 41.11 -16.21
CA ILE A 5 -47.75 40.79 -14.79
C ILE A 5 -47.17 39.37 -14.63
N SER A 6 -47.62 38.39 -15.42
CA SER A 6 -47.08 37.02 -15.35
C SER A 6 -45.65 36.87 -15.89
N MET A 7 -45.19 37.76 -16.77
CA MET A 7 -43.86 37.66 -17.38
C MET A 7 -42.78 38.31 -16.49
N VAL A 8 -43.15 39.30 -15.68
CA VAL A 8 -42.26 39.90 -14.67
C VAL A 8 -42.11 38.98 -13.45
N LEU A 9 -43.13 38.19 -13.11
CA LEU A 9 -43.07 37.28 -11.96
C LEU A 9 -42.21 36.02 -12.19
N PHE A 10 -41.96 35.63 -13.45
CA PHE A 10 -41.12 34.48 -13.78
C PHE A 10 -39.61 34.81 -13.87
N ALA A 11 -39.27 36.10 -14.02
CA ALA A 11 -37.89 36.59 -14.05
C ALA A 11 -37.24 36.71 -12.66
N CYS A 12 -38.02 36.52 -11.58
CA CYS A 12 -37.53 36.53 -10.20
C CYS A 12 -37.17 35.15 -9.66
N THR A 13 -36.90 34.17 -10.52
CA THR A 13 -36.37 32.86 -10.11
C THR A 13 -34.89 32.98 -9.72
N VAL A 14 -34.67 33.58 -8.54
CA VAL A 14 -33.73 33.14 -7.50
C VAL A 14 -32.49 32.39 -8.01
N PHE A 15 -31.45 33.15 -8.33
CA PHE A 15 -30.07 32.66 -8.20
C PHE A 15 -29.72 32.59 -6.72
N VAL A 16 -30.23 31.59 -5.99
CA VAL A 16 -29.75 31.29 -4.64
C VAL A 16 -28.50 30.45 -4.78
N SER A 17 -27.34 31.09 -4.76
CA SER A 17 -26.08 30.39 -4.49
C SER A 17 -26.15 29.84 -3.06
N ALA A 18 -26.31 28.53 -2.91
CA ALA A 18 -26.48 27.86 -1.62
C ALA A 18 -25.15 27.69 -0.84
N GLN A 19 -24.35 28.75 -0.73
CA GLN A 19 -23.10 28.74 0.04
C GLN A 19 -23.37 29.22 1.47
N VAL A 20 -23.01 28.42 2.46
CA VAL A 20 -23.26 28.71 3.88
C VAL A 20 -21.97 29.27 4.51
N GLY A 21 -22.01 30.55 4.88
CA GLY A 21 -20.96 31.19 5.67
C GLY A 21 -21.34 31.24 7.15
N ILE A 22 -20.47 30.77 8.04
CA ILE A 22 -20.56 31.03 9.48
C ILE A 22 -19.61 32.19 9.80
N ASN A 23 -20.17 33.30 10.27
CA ASN A 23 -19.45 34.53 10.63
C ASN A 23 -18.67 35.19 9.46
N THR A 24 -19.08 34.93 8.23
CA THR A 24 -18.59 35.61 7.02
C THR A 24 -19.75 35.86 6.06
N SER A 25 -19.78 37.04 5.44
CA SER A 25 -20.74 37.41 4.38
C SER A 25 -20.23 37.05 2.98
N LYS A 26 -19.00 36.54 2.87
CA LYS A 26 -18.36 36.13 1.62
C LYS A 26 -17.77 34.72 1.80
N PRO A 27 -18.60 33.67 1.72
CA PRO A 27 -18.09 32.30 1.75
C PRO A 27 -17.26 32.02 0.50
N GLU A 28 -16.07 31.44 0.66
CA GLU A 28 -15.18 31.08 -0.45
C GLU A 28 -15.48 29.67 -0.99
N LYS A 29 -16.14 28.82 -0.18
CA LYS A 29 -16.59 27.45 -0.48
C LYS A 29 -17.94 27.16 0.20
N ASP A 30 -18.59 26.05 -0.16
CA ASP A 30 -19.95 25.65 0.25
C ASP A 30 -20.22 25.71 1.78
N LEU A 31 -19.19 25.52 2.60
CA LEU A 31 -19.20 25.84 4.03
C LEU A 31 -17.90 26.60 4.41
N THR A 32 -18.01 27.89 4.68
CA THR A 32 -16.88 28.73 5.12
C THR A 32 -17.09 29.21 6.55
N VAL A 33 -16.12 28.98 7.44
CA VAL A 33 -16.20 29.41 8.84
C VAL A 33 -15.10 30.42 9.15
N ASN A 34 -15.49 31.65 9.50
CA ASN A 34 -14.56 32.67 9.97
C ASN A 34 -14.52 32.67 11.50
N GLY A 35 -13.79 31.71 12.07
CA GLY A 35 -13.70 31.51 13.51
C GLY A 35 -12.66 30.45 13.90
N THR A 36 -12.55 30.19 15.20
CA THR A 36 -11.62 29.19 15.75
C THR A 36 -12.28 27.82 15.85
N MET A 37 -11.64 26.77 15.33
CA MET A 37 -12.04 25.39 15.58
C MET A 37 -11.37 24.82 16.83
N LYS A 38 -12.10 24.10 17.66
CA LYS A 38 -11.55 23.25 18.73
C LYS A 38 -11.67 21.80 18.31
N THR A 39 -10.55 21.10 18.19
CA THR A 39 -10.55 19.66 17.88
C THR A 39 -9.64 18.90 18.83
N SER A 40 -9.99 17.64 19.08
CA SER A 40 -9.19 16.69 19.85
C SER A 40 -8.66 15.62 18.91
N GLY A 41 -7.35 15.31 18.98
CA GLY A 41 -6.74 14.25 18.16
C GLY A 41 -6.30 14.65 16.74
N MET A 42 -6.19 15.94 16.44
CA MET A 42 -5.59 16.41 15.17
C MET A 42 -4.14 16.84 15.40
N ILE A 43 -3.22 16.38 14.54
CA ILE A 43 -1.82 16.83 14.52
C ILE A 43 -1.63 17.71 13.30
N PHE A 44 -1.23 18.96 13.54
CA PHE A 44 -0.92 19.92 12.48
C PHE A 44 0.60 20.06 12.30
N LYS A 45 1.05 20.22 11.05
CA LYS A 45 2.42 20.69 10.75
C LYS A 45 2.60 22.08 11.38
N LYS A 46 3.73 22.34 12.02
CA LYS A 46 4.09 23.66 12.55
C LYS A 46 5.33 24.20 11.79
N PRO A 47 5.30 25.43 11.25
CA PRO A 47 4.15 26.34 11.19
C PRO A 47 3.06 25.83 10.24
N LEU A 48 1.81 26.22 10.50
CA LEU A 48 0.73 26.07 9.54
C LEU A 48 0.95 27.12 8.44
N GLU A 49 1.18 26.67 7.22
CA GLU A 49 1.30 27.56 6.06
C GLU A 49 -0.07 28.21 5.79
N LYS A 50 -0.08 29.52 5.51
CA LYS A 50 -1.30 30.26 5.19
C LYS A 50 -1.74 29.86 3.79
N LEU A 51 -2.91 29.23 3.69
CA LEU A 51 -3.44 28.73 2.42
C LEU A 51 -4.15 29.81 1.62
N GLY A 52 -4.07 29.71 0.28
CA GLY A 52 -4.81 30.54 -0.68
C GLY A 52 -6.17 29.93 -1.06
N ALA A 53 -7.06 30.73 -1.66
CA ALA A 53 -8.44 30.33 -2.01
C ALA A 53 -8.56 29.20 -3.06
N ASP A 54 -7.46 28.94 -3.79
CA ASP A 54 -7.38 27.97 -4.88
C ASP A 54 -6.62 26.69 -4.49
N GLU A 55 -6.21 26.54 -3.23
CA GLU A 55 -5.42 25.40 -2.78
C GLU A 55 -6.31 24.28 -2.21
N ASN A 56 -6.24 23.09 -2.82
CA ASN A 56 -6.87 21.86 -2.31
C ASN A 56 -5.92 21.20 -1.30
N TYR A 57 -6.43 20.82 -0.13
CA TYR A 57 -5.59 20.25 0.93
C TYR A 57 -6.21 19.00 1.57
N THR A 58 -5.35 18.13 2.09
CA THR A 58 -5.69 16.86 2.72
C THR A 58 -5.39 16.92 4.21
N PHE A 59 -6.41 16.80 5.06
CA PHE A 59 -6.18 16.63 6.49
C PHE A 59 -5.76 15.20 6.79
N VAL A 60 -4.65 15.06 7.52
CA VAL A 60 -4.18 13.78 8.05
C VAL A 60 -4.57 13.72 9.53
N ILE A 61 -5.58 12.93 9.87
CA ILE A 61 -6.02 12.73 11.25
C ILE A 61 -5.38 11.45 11.76
N LYS A 62 -4.58 11.54 12.82
CA LYS A 62 -4.05 10.38 13.53
C LYS A 62 -4.93 10.12 14.74
N SER A 63 -5.62 8.97 14.77
CA SER A 63 -6.34 8.57 15.97
C SER A 63 -5.34 8.40 17.14
N PRO A 64 -5.69 8.83 18.36
CA PRO A 64 -4.84 8.59 19.52
C PRO A 64 -4.70 7.08 19.78
N ALA A 65 -3.84 6.72 20.74
CA ALA A 65 -3.70 5.34 21.18
C ALA A 65 -5.03 4.83 21.78
N PRO A 66 -5.36 3.52 21.61
CA PRO A 66 -4.53 2.46 21.05
C PRO A 66 -4.56 2.33 19.51
N GLU A 67 -5.48 3.00 18.81
CA GLU A 67 -5.76 2.70 17.41
C GLU A 67 -4.67 3.21 16.44
N ASN A 68 -3.96 4.30 16.77
CA ASN A 68 -2.83 4.86 16.01
C ASN A 68 -3.03 4.94 14.48
N LYS A 69 -4.27 5.06 14.02
CA LYS A 69 -4.67 4.96 12.62
C LYS A 69 -4.59 6.35 11.99
N ILE A 70 -3.90 6.44 10.87
CA ILE A 70 -3.88 7.63 10.04
C ILE A 70 -5.05 7.55 9.06
N THR A 71 -5.96 8.52 9.09
CA THR A 71 -7.05 8.65 8.12
C THR A 71 -6.91 9.99 7.42
N ALA A 72 -6.65 9.95 6.12
CA ALA A 72 -6.59 11.14 5.27
C ALA A 72 -7.98 11.42 4.68
N TYR A 73 -8.54 12.60 4.92
CA TYR A 73 -9.78 13.07 4.26
C TYR A 73 -9.39 13.83 2.99
N ASN A 74 -8.88 13.10 1.99
CA ASN A 74 -8.90 13.53 0.61
C ASN A 74 -8.54 12.33 -0.30
N ASP A 75 -9.57 11.68 -0.83
CA ASP A 75 -9.43 10.57 -1.79
C ASP A 75 -9.13 11.09 -3.21
N THR A 76 -8.80 12.38 -3.39
CA THR A 76 -8.30 12.90 -4.68
C THR A 76 -6.78 12.94 -4.77
N PHE A 77 -6.06 12.62 -3.69
CA PHE A 77 -4.63 12.32 -3.75
C PHE A 77 -4.40 10.82 -3.91
N VAL A 78 -5.19 10.19 -4.79
CA VAL A 78 -4.84 8.88 -5.31
C VAL A 78 -3.74 9.16 -6.32
N PRO A 79 -2.47 8.76 -6.10
CA PRO A 79 -1.56 8.71 -7.23
C PRO A 79 -2.23 7.81 -8.25
N ASN A 80 -2.46 8.31 -9.47
CA ASN A 80 -2.99 7.53 -10.60
C ASN A 80 -2.12 6.32 -10.97
N SER A 81 -1.10 6.01 -10.16
CA SER A 81 -0.24 4.85 -10.21
C SER A 81 -0.17 4.22 -8.82
N PRO A 82 -0.41 2.89 -8.69
CA PRO A 82 -0.16 2.19 -7.44
C PRO A 82 1.32 2.33 -7.06
N ALA A 83 1.60 3.05 -5.98
CA ALA A 83 2.91 3.15 -5.38
C ALA A 83 2.96 2.29 -4.11
N PRO A 84 4.13 1.73 -3.75
CA PRO A 84 4.27 1.04 -2.49
C PRO A 84 4.02 2.03 -1.35
N ILE A 85 3.11 1.68 -0.45
CA ILE A 85 2.76 2.49 0.70
C ILE A 85 3.86 2.39 1.76
N ASN A 86 4.58 1.26 1.79
CA ASN A 86 5.71 1.05 2.67
C ASN A 86 6.79 0.18 2.01
N LEU A 87 8.03 0.42 2.45
CA LEU A 87 9.16 -0.49 2.31
C LEU A 87 9.46 -1.06 3.70
N ILE A 88 9.28 -2.38 3.87
CA ILE A 88 9.50 -3.08 5.14
C ILE A 88 10.69 -4.01 4.97
N GLN A 89 11.64 -3.96 5.91
CA GLN A 89 12.76 -4.90 5.94
C GLN A 89 12.56 -5.89 7.09
N PHE A 90 12.67 -7.18 6.77
CA PHE A 90 12.79 -8.24 7.77
C PHE A 90 14.22 -8.78 7.77
N LYS A 91 14.77 -8.98 8.97
CA LYS A 91 15.99 -9.75 9.21
C LYS A 91 15.60 -11.00 9.98
N ILE A 92 15.80 -12.16 9.36
CA ILE A 92 15.30 -13.44 9.86
C ILE A 92 16.49 -14.36 10.05
N THR A 93 16.80 -14.68 11.32
CA THR A 93 17.75 -15.74 11.66
C THR A 93 17.13 -17.10 11.33
N CYS A 94 17.91 -17.95 10.66
CA CYS A 94 17.43 -19.24 10.15
C CYS A 94 17.37 -20.31 11.25
N ASP A 95 16.81 -21.47 10.91
CA ASP A 95 16.93 -22.67 11.74
C ASP A 95 18.43 -23.02 11.93
N PRO A 96 18.94 -23.24 13.16
CA PRO A 96 20.33 -23.62 13.38
C PRO A 96 20.77 -24.97 12.78
N SER A 97 19.82 -25.87 12.50
CA SER A 97 20.10 -27.19 11.93
C SER A 97 20.40 -27.15 10.44
N ASP A 98 19.65 -26.36 9.67
CA ASP A 98 19.84 -26.17 8.21
C ASP A 98 20.70 -24.93 7.89
N LYS A 99 20.61 -23.92 8.76
CA LYS A 99 21.36 -22.64 8.75
C LYS A 99 21.00 -21.64 7.66
N ASP A 100 20.17 -22.00 6.69
CA ASP A 100 19.61 -21.08 5.69
C ASP A 100 18.09 -21.20 5.53
N TRP A 101 17.46 -22.19 6.16
CA TRP A 101 16.05 -22.43 5.94
C TRP A 101 15.14 -21.50 6.74
N VAL A 102 14.28 -20.76 6.02
CA VAL A 102 13.09 -20.09 6.52
C VAL A 102 11.87 -20.74 5.85
N ASN A 103 11.23 -21.66 6.56
CA ASN A 103 10.10 -22.42 6.00
C ASN A 103 8.82 -21.58 5.86
N GLN A 104 8.43 -20.88 6.94
CA GLN A 104 7.20 -20.08 6.97
C GLN A 104 7.31 -18.96 8.02
N PHE A 105 7.93 -17.84 7.67
CA PHE A 105 7.93 -16.66 8.53
C PHE A 105 6.63 -15.88 8.36
N ASP A 106 5.91 -15.63 9.46
CA ASP A 106 4.67 -14.86 9.46
C ASP A 106 4.92 -13.37 9.61
N THR A 107 4.69 -12.60 8.54
CA THR A 107 4.88 -11.15 8.55
C THR A 107 3.83 -10.39 9.38
N LYS A 108 2.72 -11.04 9.73
CA LYS A 108 1.50 -10.42 10.28
C LYS A 108 0.85 -9.36 9.39
N ILE A 109 1.33 -9.16 8.16
CA ILE A 109 0.71 -8.27 7.18
C ILE A 109 -0.56 -8.94 6.65
N ASN A 110 -1.69 -8.25 6.76
CA ASN A 110 -2.99 -8.76 6.34
C ASN A 110 -3.04 -8.99 4.82
N SER A 111 -3.21 -10.25 4.40
CA SER A 111 -3.17 -10.62 2.98
C SER A 111 -4.42 -10.25 2.18
N ASN A 112 -5.51 -9.92 2.86
CA ASN A 112 -6.75 -9.47 2.23
C ASN A 112 -6.71 -7.98 1.91
N LYS A 113 -5.96 -7.19 2.69
CA LYS A 113 -5.84 -5.73 2.50
C LYS A 113 -4.62 -5.31 1.71
N PHE A 114 -3.52 -6.04 1.86
CA PHE A 114 -2.25 -5.65 1.27
C PHE A 114 -1.73 -6.70 0.30
N LEU A 115 -1.04 -6.24 -0.73
CA LEU A 115 -0.18 -7.03 -1.60
C LEU A 115 1.27 -6.83 -1.16
N VAL A 116 2.02 -7.92 -1.06
CA VAL A 116 3.44 -7.90 -0.67
C VAL A 116 4.27 -8.44 -1.82
N VAL A 117 5.33 -7.71 -2.17
CA VAL A 117 6.32 -8.13 -3.16
C VAL A 117 7.71 -8.07 -2.53
N ILE A 118 8.48 -9.15 -2.64
CA ILE A 118 9.89 -9.14 -2.24
C ILE A 118 10.66 -8.41 -3.34
N SER A 119 11.21 -7.24 -3.03
CA SER A 119 11.93 -6.40 -3.98
C SER A 119 13.43 -6.68 -4.01
N SER A 120 14.00 -7.11 -2.90
CA SER A 120 15.40 -7.54 -2.83
C SER A 120 15.63 -8.42 -1.62
N PHE A 121 16.73 -9.17 -1.66
CA PHE A 121 17.14 -10.04 -0.59
C PHE A 121 18.67 -10.03 -0.43
N GLY A 122 19.14 -10.47 0.73
CA GLY A 122 20.53 -10.78 1.00
C GLY A 122 20.64 -11.91 2.03
N PHE A 123 21.72 -12.66 1.97
CA PHE A 123 22.02 -13.76 2.90
C PHE A 123 23.46 -13.66 3.40
N THR A 124 23.68 -13.97 4.67
CA THR A 124 24.97 -13.70 5.34
C THR A 124 26.02 -14.78 5.16
N GLN A 125 25.63 -16.02 4.82
CA GLN A 125 26.57 -17.14 4.74
C GLN A 125 26.82 -17.58 3.29
N PRO A 126 28.03 -18.05 2.96
CA PRO A 126 28.28 -18.68 1.68
C PRO A 126 27.62 -20.07 1.65
N VAL A 127 26.85 -20.33 0.59
CA VAL A 127 26.26 -21.64 0.32
C VAL A 127 27.14 -22.38 -0.69
N ARG A 128 27.44 -23.64 -0.41
CA ARG A 128 28.41 -24.44 -1.17
C ARG A 128 27.71 -25.61 -1.87
N THR A 129 28.28 -26.03 -2.99
CA THR A 129 27.94 -27.32 -3.63
C THR A 129 28.72 -28.42 -2.95
N TYR A 130 28.09 -29.58 -2.74
CA TYR A 130 28.76 -30.77 -2.21
C TYR A 130 29.37 -31.66 -3.32
N SER A 131 29.11 -31.35 -4.61
CA SER A 131 29.65 -32.06 -5.76
C SER A 131 30.51 -31.16 -6.66
N ALA A 132 31.58 -31.76 -7.20
CA ALA A 132 32.36 -31.17 -8.28
C ALA A 132 31.57 -31.27 -9.59
N ASP A 133 30.76 -30.25 -9.85
CA ASP A 133 30.50 -29.69 -11.18
C ASP A 133 29.48 -28.54 -11.03
N TRP A 134 29.95 -27.30 -11.11
CA TRP A 134 29.25 -26.10 -11.64
C TRP A 134 27.78 -25.81 -11.22
N LEU A 135 27.26 -26.37 -10.15
CA LEU A 135 25.93 -26.06 -9.63
C LEU A 135 25.98 -24.72 -8.89
N THR A 136 25.48 -23.65 -9.48
CA THR A 136 25.35 -22.39 -8.73
C THR A 136 24.10 -22.48 -7.86
N PRO A 137 24.21 -22.41 -6.52
CA PRO A 137 23.02 -22.41 -5.67
C PRO A 137 22.16 -21.20 -6.00
N VAL A 138 20.90 -21.43 -6.35
CA VAL A 138 19.92 -20.36 -6.59
C VAL A 138 18.91 -20.41 -5.46
N PRO A 139 18.66 -19.28 -4.78
CA PRO A 139 17.75 -19.29 -3.66
C PRO A 139 16.30 -19.30 -4.13
N GLN A 140 15.48 -20.09 -3.44
CA GLN A 140 14.03 -20.06 -3.55
C GLN A 140 13.47 -19.09 -2.53
N ILE A 141 13.05 -17.91 -3.00
CA ILE A 141 12.54 -16.84 -2.13
C ILE A 141 11.22 -16.35 -2.68
N PHE A 142 10.17 -16.45 -1.87
CA PHE A 142 8.86 -15.96 -2.27
C PHE A 142 7.99 -15.61 -1.05
N ALA A 143 7.06 -14.69 -1.30
CA ALA A 143 5.99 -14.36 -0.37
C ALA A 143 4.70 -15.03 -0.85
N TYR A 144 3.88 -15.52 0.07
CA TYR A 144 2.60 -16.14 -0.27
C TYR A 144 1.55 -15.88 0.81
N PRO A 145 0.27 -15.72 0.45
CA PRO A 145 -0.79 -15.58 1.43
C PRO A 145 -1.17 -16.95 2.02
N SER A 146 -1.25 -17.04 3.35
CA SER A 146 -1.79 -18.22 4.03
C SER A 146 -2.34 -17.84 5.40
N GLY A 147 -3.53 -18.34 5.75
CA GLY A 147 -4.18 -18.04 7.05
C GLY A 147 -4.43 -16.55 7.29
N GLY A 148 -4.77 -15.78 6.24
CA GLY A 148 -5.11 -14.35 6.33
C GLY A 148 -3.94 -13.38 6.48
N THR A 149 -2.70 -13.88 6.42
CA THR A 149 -1.48 -13.06 6.49
C THR A 149 -0.47 -13.48 5.42
N TRP A 150 0.43 -12.58 5.06
CA TRP A 150 1.56 -12.91 4.19
C TRP A 150 2.63 -13.70 4.94
N LYS A 151 3.07 -14.79 4.33
CA LYS A 151 4.18 -15.63 4.78
C LYS A 151 5.37 -15.44 3.84
N LEU A 152 6.57 -15.61 4.38
CA LEU A 152 7.82 -15.62 3.62
C LEU A 152 8.47 -17.00 3.71
N LYS A 153 8.92 -17.52 2.57
CA LYS A 153 9.87 -18.63 2.47
C LYS A 153 11.17 -18.11 1.86
N ALA A 154 12.30 -18.55 2.40
CA ALA A 154 13.63 -18.31 1.85
C ALA A 154 14.52 -19.53 2.15
N ASP A 155 15.17 -20.06 1.12
CA ASP A 155 15.97 -21.28 1.22
C ASP A 155 16.91 -21.42 0.02
N TYR A 156 18.11 -21.97 0.19
CA TYR A 156 18.86 -22.54 -0.93
C TYR A 156 18.55 -24.02 -1.06
N GLN A 157 17.31 -24.34 -1.41
CA GLN A 157 16.77 -25.70 -1.43
C GLN A 157 17.73 -26.75 -2.03
N GLY A 158 18.14 -27.71 -1.20
CA GLY A 158 19.08 -28.79 -1.58
C GLY A 158 20.56 -28.45 -1.34
N PHE A 159 20.84 -27.27 -0.81
CA PHE A 159 22.14 -26.80 -0.35
C PHE A 159 22.00 -26.25 1.07
N ALA A 160 23.13 -26.03 1.73
CA ALA A 160 23.18 -25.39 3.04
C ALA A 160 24.58 -24.79 3.27
N PRO A 161 24.71 -23.80 4.17
CA PRO A 161 26.00 -23.40 4.70
C PRO A 161 26.76 -24.57 5.33
N ASP A 162 28.09 -24.53 5.24
CA ASP A 162 28.95 -25.51 5.91
C ASP A 162 28.69 -25.53 7.43
N ASN A 163 28.81 -26.72 8.03
CA ASN A 163 28.64 -26.91 9.46
C ASN A 163 29.59 -26.06 10.33
N SER A 164 30.72 -25.62 9.80
CA SER A 164 31.64 -24.71 10.50
C SER A 164 31.17 -23.27 10.60
N PHE A 165 30.20 -22.83 9.78
CA PHE A 165 29.71 -21.45 9.80
C PHE A 165 28.60 -21.24 10.85
N PRO A 166 28.40 -20.01 11.35
CA PRO A 166 27.25 -19.70 12.19
C PRO A 166 25.94 -19.81 11.40
N THR A 167 24.81 -19.87 12.11
CA THR A 167 23.47 -19.79 11.53
C THR A 167 23.33 -18.54 10.66
N GLY A 168 22.80 -18.70 9.45
CA GLY A 168 22.60 -17.60 8.53
C GLY A 168 21.43 -16.70 8.88
N GLU A 169 21.43 -15.52 8.26
CA GLU A 169 20.39 -14.52 8.36
C GLU A 169 19.96 -14.06 6.97
N TRP A 170 18.66 -14.08 6.72
CA TRP A 170 18.07 -13.47 5.53
C TRP A 170 17.66 -12.04 5.82
N THR A 171 18.09 -11.11 4.98
CA THR A 171 17.52 -9.77 4.88
C THR A 171 16.56 -9.74 3.70
N LEU A 172 15.27 -9.52 3.94
CA LEU A 172 14.24 -9.45 2.91
C LEU A 172 13.60 -8.06 2.92
N ASN A 173 13.66 -7.35 1.78
CA ASN A 173 13.02 -6.05 1.60
C ASN A 173 11.72 -6.23 0.83
N LEU A 174 10.62 -5.82 1.47
CA LEU A 174 9.26 -5.97 0.98
C LEU A 174 8.72 -4.61 0.56
N LEU A 175 8.13 -4.57 -0.63
CA LEU A 175 7.22 -3.51 -1.05
C LEU A 175 5.80 -3.92 -0.69
N VAL A 176 5.07 -3.03 -0.02
CA VAL A 176 3.70 -3.27 0.42
C VAL A 176 2.75 -2.29 -0.27
N PHE A 177 1.75 -2.82 -0.97
CA PHE A 177 0.73 -2.06 -1.67
C PHE A 177 -0.63 -2.30 -1.02
N ASP A 178 -1.50 -1.29 -0.99
CA ASP A 178 -2.91 -1.50 -0.66
C ASP A 178 -3.62 -2.10 -1.88
N LYS A 179 -4.40 -3.17 -1.64
CA LYS A 179 -5.16 -3.86 -2.68
C LYS A 179 -6.29 -3.01 -3.27
N ALA A 180 -6.65 -1.89 -2.63
CA ALA A 180 -7.51 -0.87 -3.22
C ALA A 180 -6.93 -0.28 -4.51
N TYR A 181 -5.59 -0.27 -4.65
CA TYR A 181 -4.90 0.34 -5.79
C TYR A 181 -4.04 -0.67 -6.58
N ALA A 182 -3.56 -1.75 -5.96
CA ALA A 182 -2.78 -2.79 -6.63
C ALA A 182 -3.60 -4.10 -6.69
N LYS A 183 -3.92 -4.53 -7.91
CA LYS A 183 -4.60 -5.82 -8.13
C LYS A 183 -3.59 -6.91 -8.45
N GLU A 184 -3.85 -8.07 -7.86
CA GLU A 184 -3.13 -9.30 -8.11
C GLU A 184 -4.02 -10.20 -8.97
N LEU A 185 -3.54 -10.63 -10.15
CA LEU A 185 -4.24 -11.51 -11.06
C LEU A 185 -3.54 -12.86 -11.11
N ASN A 186 -4.07 -13.83 -10.35
CA ASN A 186 -3.51 -15.16 -10.24
C ASN A 186 -4.34 -16.13 -11.08
N THR A 187 -3.80 -16.58 -12.20
CA THR A 187 -4.40 -17.62 -13.04
C THR A 187 -3.38 -18.69 -13.32
N THR A 188 -3.73 -19.95 -13.06
CA THR A 188 -2.91 -21.09 -13.44
C THR A 188 -2.98 -21.27 -14.95
N GLN A 189 -1.82 -21.39 -15.59
CA GLN A 189 -1.70 -21.68 -17.01
C GLN A 189 -1.15 -23.10 -17.15
N ASP A 190 -1.92 -24.00 -17.74
CA ASP A 190 -1.52 -25.39 -17.95
C ASP A 190 -0.82 -25.54 -19.32
N LEU A 191 0.36 -26.17 -19.32
CA LEU A 191 1.09 -26.52 -20.55
C LEU A 191 0.77 -27.94 -21.04
N GLY A 192 -0.03 -28.71 -20.29
CA GLY A 192 -0.35 -30.10 -20.58
C GLY A 192 0.92 -30.94 -20.69
N THR A 193 1.06 -31.67 -21.79
CA THR A 193 2.27 -32.46 -22.11
C THR A 193 3.29 -31.70 -22.97
N SER A 194 3.08 -30.41 -23.21
CA SER A 194 3.92 -29.57 -24.07
C SER A 194 4.95 -28.77 -23.25
N THR A 195 6.04 -28.35 -23.90
CA THR A 195 7.03 -27.40 -23.34
C THR A 195 6.81 -25.96 -23.81
N THR A 196 5.82 -25.74 -24.67
CA THR A 196 5.43 -24.42 -25.19
C THR A 196 3.93 -24.23 -25.07
N GLY A 197 3.50 -23.01 -24.74
CA GLY A 197 2.09 -22.62 -24.62
C GLY A 197 1.93 -21.11 -24.55
N ALA A 198 0.69 -20.66 -24.62
CA ALA A 198 0.33 -19.25 -24.50
C ALA A 198 -0.87 -19.12 -23.56
N ALA A 199 -0.93 -18.01 -22.83
CA ALA A 199 -2.14 -17.67 -22.08
C ALA A 199 -3.31 -17.44 -23.05
N THR A 200 -4.51 -17.92 -22.69
CA THR A 200 -5.71 -17.79 -23.54
C THR A 200 -6.06 -16.34 -23.87
N ALA A 201 -5.70 -15.40 -22.99
CA ALA A 201 -5.85 -13.96 -23.17
C ALA A 201 -4.77 -13.21 -22.38
N PRO A 202 -4.40 -11.98 -22.79
CA PRO A 202 -3.54 -11.11 -21.99
C PRO A 202 -4.24 -10.79 -20.66
N LEU A 203 -3.49 -10.90 -19.55
CA LEU A 203 -4.01 -10.61 -18.20
C LEU A 203 -4.22 -9.10 -17.96
N ILE A 204 -3.52 -8.26 -18.71
CA ILE A 204 -3.62 -6.80 -18.67
C ILE A 204 -3.53 -6.29 -20.12
N GLN A 205 -4.37 -5.31 -20.48
CA GLN A 205 -4.31 -4.56 -21.74
C GLN A 205 -3.95 -3.10 -21.48
#